data_AF-A0A3B9AE73-F1
#
_entry.id   AF-A0A3B9AE73-F1
#
_cell.length_a   1.000
_cell.length_b   1.000
_cell.length_c   1.000
_cell.angle_alpha   90.00
_cell.angle_beta   90.00
_cell.angle_gamma   90.00
#
_symmetry.space_group_name_H-M   'P 1'
#
loop_
_entity.id
_entity.type
_entity.pdbx_description
1 polymer ?
#
loop_
_entity_poly.entity_id
_entity_poly.type
_entity_poly.pdbx_seq_one_letter_code
_entity_poly.pdbx_strand_id
1 'polypeptide(L)'
;NRVNELGVSEPIVQRQGRDRIVVELPGVQDTAEAKRIIGKTANLEFRLEARPGKTSGREKFDFRDPNSREPSAWLEKKVVITGDQVTNASVGYDESGMPQVNISLDSGGGRAMHHATRHNIKRRLGVLFIESKAR
;
A
#
# COMPACT_ATOMS: atom_id res chain seq x y z
N ASN A 1 5.46 0.34 8.25
CA ASN A 1 6.32 0.95 9.30
C ASN A 1 6.96 2.22 8.75
N ARG A 2 6.32 3.38 8.95
CA ARG A 2 6.77 4.72 8.50
C ARG A 2 7.77 5.37 9.45
N VAL A 3 8.15 4.64 10.49
CA VAL A 3 8.82 5.20 11.66
C VAL A 3 10.32 4.93 11.65
N ASN A 4 10.77 4.00 10.79
CA ASN A 4 12.18 3.68 10.59
C ASN A 4 12.89 4.69 9.66
N GLU A 5 12.16 5.60 9.03
CA GLU A 5 12.70 6.58 8.06
C GLU A 5 13.19 7.88 8.71
N LEU A 6 12.95 8.05 10.01
CA LEU A 6 13.33 9.26 10.77
C LEU A 6 14.63 9.10 11.58
N GLY A 7 15.34 7.97 11.46
CA GLY A 7 16.56 7.69 12.24
C GLY A 7 16.31 7.48 13.73
N VAL A 8 15.08 7.16 14.12
CA VAL A 8 14.64 7.00 15.51
C VAL A 8 14.71 5.53 15.89
N SER A 9 15.46 5.21 16.95
CA SER A 9 15.84 3.83 17.25
C SER A 9 14.67 2.93 17.66
N GLU A 10 13.60 3.46 18.25
CA GLU A 10 12.43 2.67 18.67
C GLU A 10 11.24 3.61 19.00
N PRO A 11 10.25 3.73 18.12
CA PRO A 11 9.09 4.59 18.33
C PRO A 11 7.99 3.88 19.11
N ILE A 12 7.40 4.58 20.08
CA ILE A 12 6.28 4.04 20.86
C ILE A 12 4.98 4.56 20.24
N VAL A 13 4.12 3.65 19.79
CA VAL A 13 2.80 3.97 19.22
C VAL A 13 1.73 3.44 20.14
N GLN A 14 0.95 4.34 20.74
CA GLN A 14 -0.15 3.98 21.63
C GLN A 14 -1.45 4.63 21.17
N ARG A 15 -2.56 3.90 21.28
CA ARG A 15 -3.90 4.48 21.05
C ARG A 15 -4.33 5.21 22.33
N GLN A 16 -4.65 6.50 22.21
CA GLN A 16 -5.16 7.33 23.30
C GLN A 16 -6.66 7.58 23.09
N GLY A 17 -7.51 6.89 23.86
CA GLY A 17 -8.96 6.96 23.69
C GLY A 17 -9.44 6.32 22.38
N ARG A 18 -10.57 6.79 21.84
CA ARG A 18 -11.20 6.19 20.66
C ARG A 18 -10.59 6.65 19.33
N ASP A 19 -10.15 7.90 19.26
CA ASP A 19 -9.89 8.58 17.98
C ASP A 19 -8.47 9.14 17.85
N ARG A 20 -7.61 8.93 18.85
CA ARG A 20 -6.25 9.48 18.86
C ARG A 20 -5.21 8.38 18.94
N ILE A 21 -4.10 8.61 18.24
CA ILE A 21 -2.89 7.79 18.33
C ILE A 21 -1.79 8.74 18.79
N VAL A 22 -1.17 8.39 19.90
CA VAL A 22 0.04 9.04 20.42
C VAL A 22 1.23 8.29 19.83
N VAL A 23 2.11 9.03 19.18
CA VAL A 23 3.36 8.50 18.64
C VAL A 23 4.49 9.25 19.32
N GLU A 24 5.32 8.52 20.06
CA GLU A 24 6.51 9.05 20.73
C GLU A 24 7.74 8.67 19.90
N LEU A 25 8.52 9.68 19.53
CA LEU A 25 9.69 9.54 18.67
C LEU A 25 10.95 10.02 19.42
N PRO A 26 11.60 9.15 20.22
CA PRO A 26 12.76 9.53 21.02
C PRO A 26 13.98 9.84 20.13
N GLY A 27 14.45 11.10 20.17
CA GLY A 27 15.60 11.53 19.37
C GLY A 27 15.24 12.19 18.02
N VAL A 28 13.95 12.43 17.74
CA VAL A 28 13.55 13.23 16.57
C VAL A 28 13.90 14.71 16.80
N GLN A 29 14.74 15.28 15.94
CA GLN A 29 15.14 16.68 16.03
C GLN A 29 14.10 17.62 15.40
N ASP A 30 13.44 17.17 14.32
CA ASP A 30 12.38 17.91 13.65
C ASP A 30 11.02 17.20 13.78
N THR A 31 10.23 17.66 14.75
CA THR A 31 8.87 17.16 15.00
C THR A 31 7.88 17.59 13.91
N ALA A 32 8.13 18.69 13.18
CA ALA A 32 7.27 19.15 12.10
C ALA A 32 7.44 18.30 10.85
N GLU A 33 8.66 17.86 10.55
CA GLU A 33 8.94 16.85 9.53
C GLU A 33 8.31 15.50 9.88
N ALA A 34 8.48 15.03 11.13
CA ALA A 34 7.85 13.81 11.60
C ALA A 34 6.31 13.88 11.50
N LYS A 35 5.70 15.02 11.87
CA LYS A 35 4.25 15.25 11.72
C LYS A 35 3.80 15.24 10.27
N ARG A 36 4.59 15.79 9.34
CA ARG A 36 4.32 15.69 7.89
C ARG A 36 4.39 14.26 7.39
N ILE A 37 5.44 13.54 7.78
CA ILE A 37 5.68 12.16 7.36
C ILE A 37 4.65 11.21 7.97
N ILE A 38 4.13 11.45 9.17
CA ILE A 38 3.07 10.63 9.80
C ILE A 38 1.67 11.06 9.32
N GLY A 39 1.47 12.37 9.11
CA GLY A 39 0.18 12.97 8.77
C GLY A 39 -0.23 12.82 7.30
N LYS A 40 0.67 12.43 6.39
CA LYS A 40 0.26 12.06 5.02
C LYS A 40 -0.65 10.83 5.07
N THR A 41 -1.84 10.91 4.48
CA THR A 41 -2.64 9.71 4.22
C THR A 41 -2.06 9.05 2.98
N ALA A 42 -1.44 7.89 3.17
CA ALA A 42 -1.06 7.08 2.04
C ALA A 42 -2.30 6.37 1.50
N ASN A 43 -2.59 6.57 0.22
CA ASN A 43 -3.67 5.86 -0.44
C ASN A 43 -3.09 4.65 -1.15
N LEU A 44 -3.70 3.49 -0.91
CA LEU A 44 -3.39 2.30 -1.69
C LEU A 44 -4.24 2.33 -2.96
N GLU A 45 -3.63 1.98 -4.09
CA GLU A 45 -4.35 1.70 -5.31
C GLU A 45 -4.02 0.30 -5.81
N PHE A 46 -5.05 -0.43 -6.20
CA PHE A 46 -4.90 -1.75 -6.79
C PHE A 46 -5.19 -1.63 -8.27
N ARG A 47 -4.19 -1.90 -9.10
CA ARG A 47 -4.29 -1.75 -10.57
C ARG A 47 -3.87 -3.07 -11.22
N LEU A 48 -4.60 -3.49 -12.25
CA LEU A 48 -4.20 -4.68 -12.99
C LEU A 48 -2.95 -4.40 -13.83
N GLU A 49 -2.12 -5.41 -14.02
CA GLU A 49 -1.06 -5.38 -15.02
C GLU A 49 -1.67 -5.16 -16.42
N ALA A 50 -1.03 -4.28 -17.19
CA ALA A 50 -1.38 -3.98 -18.55
C ALA A 50 -1.17 -5.20 -19.44
N ARG A 51 -2.16 -5.51 -20.27
CA ARG A 51 -2.04 -6.59 -21.25
C ARG A 51 -0.90 -6.31 -22.25
N PRO A 52 -0.21 -7.36 -22.74
CA PRO A 52 0.71 -7.22 -23.86
C PRO A 52 0.05 -6.51 -25.04
N GLY A 53 0.75 -5.54 -25.65
CA GLY A 53 0.24 -4.76 -26.78
C GLY A 53 -0.68 -3.58 -26.42
N LYS A 54 -1.08 -3.39 -25.15
CA LYS A 54 -1.78 -2.17 -24.74
C LYS A 54 -0.81 -0.98 -24.81
N THR A 55 -1.08 -0.01 -25.68
CA THR A 55 -0.20 1.16 -25.88
C THR A 55 -0.64 2.38 -25.08
N SER A 56 -1.94 2.57 -24.87
CA SER A 56 -2.54 3.69 -24.16
C SER A 56 -3.15 3.28 -22.80
N GLY A 57 -3.32 4.26 -21.91
CA GLY A 57 -3.97 4.03 -20.60
C GLY A 57 -3.19 3.09 -19.68
N ARG A 58 -1.87 3.03 -19.83
CA ARG A 58 -0.94 2.31 -18.95
C ARG A 58 0.14 3.25 -18.42
N GLU A 59 0.79 2.83 -17.35
CA GLU A 59 1.85 3.56 -16.68
C GLU A 59 2.88 2.57 -16.15
N LYS A 60 4.17 2.91 -16.25
CA LYS A 60 5.27 2.07 -15.79
C LYS A 60 5.58 2.42 -14.35
N PHE A 61 5.70 1.40 -13.51
CA PHE A 61 6.12 1.54 -12.13
C PHE A 61 7.31 0.61 -11.86
N ASP A 62 8.30 1.15 -11.18
CA ASP A 62 9.44 0.38 -10.68
C ASP A 62 9.09 -0.15 -9.28
N PHE A 63 9.51 -1.36 -8.96
CA PHE A 63 9.30 -1.97 -7.64
C PHE A 63 10.57 -2.67 -7.17
N ARG A 64 10.64 -3.07 -5.91
CA ARG A 64 11.81 -3.81 -5.41
C ARG A 64 11.59 -5.31 -5.61
N ASP A 65 12.45 -5.93 -6.39
CA ASP A 65 12.56 -7.38 -6.49
C ASP A 65 14.05 -7.76 -6.42
N PRO A 66 14.50 -8.44 -5.37
CA PRO A 66 15.90 -8.83 -5.23
C PRO A 66 16.36 -9.84 -6.31
N ASN A 67 15.42 -10.49 -7.01
CA ASN A 67 15.72 -11.49 -8.03
C ASN A 67 15.68 -10.94 -9.46
N SER A 68 15.29 -9.68 -9.66
CA SER A 68 15.18 -9.08 -10.98
C SER A 68 16.23 -7.98 -11.19
N ARG A 69 16.86 -7.96 -12.38
CA ARG A 69 17.82 -6.91 -12.78
C ARG A 69 17.14 -5.56 -13.01
N GLU A 70 15.90 -5.56 -13.49
CA GLU A 70 15.10 -4.35 -13.75
C GLU A 70 13.62 -4.59 -13.37
N PRO A 71 13.29 -4.61 -12.07
CA PRO A 71 11.93 -4.83 -11.60
C PRO A 71 11.03 -3.66 -11.92
N SER A 72 10.30 -3.78 -13.02
CA SER A 72 9.29 -2.83 -13.43
C SER A 72 8.07 -3.52 -14.02
N ALA A 73 6.91 -2.92 -13.82
CA ALA A 73 5.64 -3.42 -14.32
C ALA A 73 4.86 -2.30 -15.01
N TRP A 74 4.22 -2.64 -16.14
CA TRP A 74 3.23 -1.76 -16.75
C TRP A 74 1.87 -2.04 -16.13
N LEU A 75 1.28 -1.07 -15.46
CA LEU A 75 -0.04 -1.19 -14.86
C LEU A 75 -1.06 -0.38 -15.66
N GLU A 76 -2.29 -0.85 -15.70
CA GLU A 76 -3.39 -0.06 -16.25
C GLU A 76 -3.67 1.15 -15.36
N LYS A 77 -3.94 2.32 -15.96
CA LYS A 77 -4.33 3.52 -15.19
C LYS A 77 -5.68 3.37 -14.48
N LYS A 78 -6.49 2.40 -14.90
CA LYS A 78 -7.79 2.10 -14.28
C LYS A 78 -7.55 1.45 -12.92
N VAL A 79 -7.97 2.13 -11.87
CA VAL A 79 -7.98 1.61 -10.51
C VAL A 79 -9.11 0.60 -10.34
N VAL A 80 -8.79 -0.55 -9.74
CA VAL A 80 -9.76 -1.61 -9.41
C VAL A 80 -10.44 -1.28 -8.08
N ILE A 81 -9.62 -1.06 -7.05
CA ILE A 81 -10.04 -0.65 -5.71
C ILE A 81 -8.97 0.27 -5.13
N THR A 82 -9.39 1.06 -4.14
CA THR A 82 -8.56 1.99 -3.38
C THR A 82 -8.52 1.58 -1.91
N GLY A 83 -7.57 2.12 -1.14
CA GLY A 83 -7.34 1.77 0.27
C GLY A 83 -8.50 2.13 1.21
N ASP A 84 -9.38 3.04 0.83
CA ASP A 84 -10.62 3.37 1.56
C ASP A 84 -11.62 2.21 1.59
N GLN A 85 -11.56 1.29 0.63
CA GLN A 85 -12.38 0.09 0.57
C GLN A 85 -11.78 -1.09 1.36
N VAL A 86 -10.67 -0.87 2.08
CA VAL A 86 -10.02 -1.87 2.93
C VAL A 86 -10.52 -1.69 4.37
N THR A 87 -11.14 -2.73 4.92
CA THR A 87 -11.66 -2.73 6.30
C THR A 87 -10.65 -3.23 7.32
N ASN A 88 -9.72 -4.09 6.90
CA ASN A 88 -8.69 -4.64 7.76
C ASN A 88 -7.47 -5.06 6.94
N ALA A 89 -6.28 -4.96 7.53
CA ALA A 89 -5.04 -5.51 6.98
C ALA A 89 -4.21 -6.11 8.11
N SER A 90 -3.78 -7.36 7.96
CA SER A 90 -2.95 -8.05 8.94
C SER A 90 -1.80 -8.80 8.28
N VAL A 91 -0.66 -8.81 8.95
CA VAL A 91 0.46 -9.66 8.55
C VAL A 91 0.19 -11.05 9.09
N GLY A 92 0.38 -12.06 8.26
CA GLY A 92 0.31 -13.46 8.64
C GLY A 92 1.48 -14.22 8.04
N TYR A 93 1.48 -15.52 8.28
CA TYR A 93 2.36 -16.45 7.59
C TYR A 93 1.48 -17.40 6.79
N ASP A 94 1.97 -17.85 5.64
CA ASP A 94 1.36 -18.96 4.94
C ASP A 94 1.73 -20.30 5.60
N GLU A 95 1.21 -21.41 5.05
CA GLU A 95 1.49 -22.76 5.55
C GLU A 95 2.98 -23.15 5.43
N SER A 96 3.74 -22.47 4.58
CA SER A 96 5.18 -22.66 4.40
C SER A 96 6.02 -21.78 5.33
N GLY A 97 5.38 -20.97 6.19
CA GLY A 97 6.06 -20.02 7.07
C GLY A 97 6.55 -18.75 6.36
N MET A 98 6.11 -18.49 5.13
CA MET A 98 6.45 -17.27 4.40
C MET A 98 5.54 -16.13 4.86
N PRO A 99 6.09 -14.91 5.11
CA PRO A 99 5.29 -13.77 5.50
C PRO A 99 4.34 -13.35 4.38
N GLN A 100 3.08 -13.09 4.71
CA GLN A 100 2.05 -12.60 3.81
C GLN A 100 1.24 -11.46 4.43
N VAL A 101 0.59 -10.66 3.58
CA VAL A 101 -0.35 -9.62 4.02
C VAL A 101 -1.76 -10.02 3.62
N ASN A 102 -2.61 -10.20 4.62
CA ASN A 102 -4.03 -10.46 4.45
C ASN A 102 -4.78 -9.13 4.42
N ILE A 103 -5.60 -8.93 3.40
CA ILE A 103 -6.41 -7.71 3.23
C ILE A 103 -7.88 -8.11 3.21
N SER A 104 -8.67 -7.47 4.07
CA SER A 104 -10.12 -7.58 4.06
C SER A 104 -10.71 -6.33 3.40
N LEU A 105 -11.64 -6.54 2.47
CA LEU A 105 -12.34 -5.47 1.78
C LEU A 105 -13.75 -5.30 2.37
N ASP A 106 -14.32 -4.11 2.23
CA ASP A 106 -15.75 -3.93 2.47
C ASP A 106 -16.59 -4.56 1.33
N SER A 107 -17.91 -4.43 1.42
CA SER A 107 -18.82 -4.95 0.40
C SER A 107 -18.65 -4.28 -0.98
N GLY A 108 -18.26 -2.99 -1.02
CA GLY A 108 -18.01 -2.24 -2.25
C GLY A 108 -16.74 -2.73 -2.94
N GLY A 109 -15.63 -2.71 -2.22
CA GLY A 109 -14.33 -3.22 -2.65
C GLY A 109 -14.37 -4.69 -3.06
N GLY A 110 -15.07 -5.54 -2.28
CA GLY A 110 -15.24 -6.95 -2.61
C GLY A 110 -15.95 -7.17 -3.95
N ARG A 111 -17.02 -6.42 -4.23
CA ARG A 111 -17.73 -6.49 -5.53
C ARG A 111 -16.87 -5.99 -6.68
N ALA A 112 -16.18 -4.86 -6.50
CA ALA A 112 -15.30 -4.28 -7.51
C ALA A 112 -14.15 -5.24 -7.85
N MET A 113 -13.51 -5.81 -6.83
CA MET A 113 -12.44 -6.79 -6.99
C MET A 113 -12.95 -8.06 -7.68
N HIS A 114 -14.08 -8.61 -7.25
CA HIS A 114 -14.71 -9.77 -7.91
C HIS A 114 -15.02 -9.50 -9.38
N HIS A 115 -15.56 -8.33 -9.72
CA HIS A 115 -15.82 -7.97 -11.11
C HIS A 115 -14.53 -7.82 -11.92
N ALA A 116 -13.48 -7.27 -11.31
CA ALA A 116 -12.19 -7.11 -11.95
C ALA A 116 -11.47 -8.45 -12.15
N THR A 117 -11.55 -9.40 -11.21
CA THR A 117 -10.82 -10.68 -11.31
C THR A 117 -11.50 -11.71 -12.20
N ARG A 118 -12.83 -11.65 -12.38
CA ARG A 118 -13.63 -12.56 -13.23
C ARG A 118 -12.98 -12.95 -14.56
N HIS A 119 -12.39 -11.98 -15.26
CA HIS A 119 -11.77 -12.18 -16.58
C HIS A 119 -10.25 -11.96 -16.58
N ASN A 120 -9.63 -11.89 -15.40
CA ASN A 120 -8.23 -11.51 -15.20
C ASN A 120 -7.48 -12.46 -14.25
N ILE A 121 -7.96 -13.69 -14.10
CA ILE A 121 -7.26 -14.75 -13.38
C ILE A 121 -5.89 -15.00 -14.02
N LYS A 122 -4.85 -15.23 -13.20
CA LYS A 122 -3.43 -15.32 -13.59
C LYS A 122 -2.79 -14.03 -14.11
N ARG A 123 -3.53 -12.91 -14.11
CA ARG A 123 -2.97 -11.60 -14.43
C ARG A 123 -2.48 -10.94 -13.15
N ARG A 124 -1.26 -10.38 -13.16
CA ARG A 124 -0.69 -9.75 -11.98
C ARG A 124 -1.52 -8.52 -11.58
N LEU A 125 -1.60 -8.28 -10.28
CA LEU A 125 -2.22 -7.12 -9.68
C LEU A 125 -1.13 -6.32 -8.99
N GLY A 126 -0.93 -5.08 -9.44
CA GLY A 126 -0.04 -4.14 -8.78
C GLY A 126 -0.74 -3.48 -7.60
N VAL A 127 -0.06 -3.41 -6.47
CA VAL A 127 -0.46 -2.63 -5.30
C VAL A 127 0.46 -1.43 -5.22
N LEU A 128 -0.10 -0.23 -5.38
CA LEU A 128 0.64 1.01 -5.40
C LEU A 128 0.44 1.75 -4.09
N PHE A 129 1.53 2.24 -3.53
CA PHE A 129 1.52 3.18 -2.41
C PHE A 129 1.61 4.59 -2.98
N ILE A 130 0.48 5.31 -3.01
CA ILE A 130 0.41 6.69 -3.50
C ILE A 130 0.51 7.63 -2.30
N GLU A 131 1.62 8.35 -2.18
CA GLU A 131 1.72 9.46 -1.25
C GLU A 131 1.02 10.70 -1.84
N SER A 132 -0.15 11.04 -1.31
CA SER A 132 -0.71 12.37 -1.54
C SER A 132 0.00 13.38 -0.64
N LYS A 133 0.58 14.42 -1.23
CA LYS A 133 0.96 15.61 -0.44
C LYS A 133 -0.33 16.24 0.04
N ALA A 134 -0.59 16.20 1.35
CA ALA A 134 -1.59 17.05 1.97
C ALA A 134 -1.23 18.50 1.59
N ARG A 135 -2.15 19.21 0.93
CA ARG A 135 -2.02 20.64 0.66
C ARG A 135 -2.10 21.42 1.96
#